data_AF-A0A3S5DLX0-F1
#
_entry.id   AF-A0A3S5DLX0-F1
#
_cell.length_a   1.000
_cell.length_b   1.000
_cell.length_c   1.000
_cell.angle_alpha   90.00
_cell.angle_beta   90.00
_cell.angle_gamma   90.00
#
_symmetry.space_group_name_H-M   'P 1'
#
loop_
_entity.id
_entity.type
_entity.pdbx_description
1 polymer ?
#
loop_
_entity_poly.entity_id
_entity_poly.type
_entity_poly.pdbx_seq_one_letter_code
_entity_poly.pdbx_strand_id
1 'polypeptide(L)'
;MKRELLAILRCPHCRGELHAAGSGENEGEIDDGELHCAGCRRHYPVVQGVPRLLLQDGLVARTRSGFTYQWNKRQTGRAERRAVVYGYEIGKFMDWFVGEFTPACPRARPAPGCWMPAAAAARRRASWRGAFRSTRWWR
;
A
#
# COMPACT_ATOMS: atom_id res chain seq x y z
N MET A 1 10.11 17.53 -5.76
CA MET A 1 11.02 16.72 -6.61
C MET A 1 12.45 16.94 -6.17
N LYS A 2 13.13 15.89 -5.71
CA LYS A 2 14.53 16.04 -5.27
C LYS A 2 15.50 16.20 -6.44
N ARG A 3 16.34 17.22 -6.38
CA ARG A 3 17.36 17.56 -7.40
C ARG A 3 18.37 16.44 -7.63
N GLU A 4 18.70 15.66 -6.59
CA GLU A 4 19.60 14.50 -6.69
C GLU A 4 19.14 13.47 -7.73
N LEU A 5 17.83 13.39 -8.00
CA LEU A 5 17.28 12.48 -9.00
C LEU A 5 17.66 12.86 -10.43
N LEU A 6 18.10 14.10 -10.70
CA LEU A 6 18.60 14.49 -12.03
C LEU A 6 19.84 13.68 -12.45
N ALA A 7 20.59 13.13 -11.49
CA ALA A 7 21.70 12.23 -11.77
C ALA A 7 21.26 10.96 -12.52
N ILE A 8 20.06 10.44 -12.20
CA ILE A 8 19.52 9.19 -12.76
C ILE A 8 18.44 9.42 -13.83
N LEU A 9 17.73 10.54 -13.77
CA LEU A 9 16.65 10.83 -14.71
C LEU A 9 17.18 11.16 -16.10
N ARG A 10 16.50 10.66 -17.12
CA ARG A 10 16.84 10.89 -18.54
C ARG A 10 15.58 11.22 -19.32
N CYS A 11 15.77 11.91 -20.44
CA CYS A 11 14.68 12.26 -21.33
C CYS A 11 14.00 10.98 -21.88
N PRO A 12 12.67 10.82 -21.74
CA PRO A 12 11.97 9.65 -22.27
C PRO A 12 11.98 9.58 -23.80
N HIS A 13 12.27 10.68 -24.49
CA HIS A 13 12.29 10.73 -25.95
C HIS A 13 13.65 10.35 -26.54
N CYS A 14 14.74 10.95 -26.06
CA CYS A 14 16.09 10.76 -26.62
C CYS A 14 17.11 10.17 -25.64
N ARG A 15 16.72 9.89 -24.39
CA ARG A 15 17.60 9.43 -23.31
C ARG A 15 18.73 10.39 -22.92
N GLY A 16 18.68 11.64 -23.39
CA GLY A 16 19.63 12.69 -23.04
C GLY A 16 19.46 13.19 -21.60
N GLU A 17 20.43 13.99 -21.17
CA GLU A 17 20.47 14.62 -19.85
C GLU A 17 19.34 15.65 -19.68
N LEU A 18 18.83 15.75 -18.45
CA LEU A 18 17.77 16.66 -18.05
C LEU A 18 18.32 17.64 -17.01
N HIS A 19 18.00 18.91 -17.19
CA HIS A 19 18.39 19.99 -16.29
C HIS A 19 17.14 20.74 -15.82
N ALA A 20 17.16 21.30 -14.62
CA ALA A 20 16.04 22.10 -14.12
C ALA A 20 16.21 23.58 -14.54
N ALA A 21 15.14 24.18 -15.04
CA ALA A 21 15.00 25.62 -15.24
C ALA A 21 14.12 26.17 -14.10
N GLY A 22 14.66 27.09 -13.29
CA GLY A 22 13.95 27.74 -12.20
C GLY A 22 14.67 27.65 -10.85
N SER A 23 14.96 28.82 -10.29
CA SER A 23 15.51 29.04 -8.96
C SER A 23 14.36 29.16 -7.94
N GLY A 24 13.82 28.02 -7.49
CA GLY A 24 13.11 27.96 -6.22
C GLY A 24 14.15 27.73 -5.11
N GLU A 25 14.38 28.72 -4.26
CA GLU A 25 15.23 28.64 -3.07
C GLU A 25 14.65 27.63 -2.08
N ASN A 26 15.07 26.38 -2.18
CA ASN A 26 15.07 25.39 -1.11
C ASN A 26 16.04 24.28 -1.55
N GLU A 27 17.34 24.52 -1.30
CA GLU A 27 18.59 23.72 -1.33
C GLU A 27 18.63 22.22 -1.73
N GLY A 28 17.64 21.66 -2.43
CA GLY A 28 17.59 20.25 -2.80
C GLY A 28 16.28 19.79 -3.43
N GLU A 29 15.21 20.57 -3.37
CA GLU A 29 13.88 20.17 -3.86
C GLU A 29 13.24 21.23 -4.78
N ILE A 30 12.60 20.75 -5.85
CA ILE A 30 11.82 21.52 -6.82
C ILE A 30 10.35 21.15 -6.62
N ASP A 31 9.53 22.09 -6.12
CA ASP A 31 8.09 21.88 -5.98
C ASP A 31 7.36 22.17 -7.30
N ASP A 32 7.47 23.39 -7.79
CA ASP A 32 7.00 23.78 -9.12
C ASP A 32 8.17 24.32 -9.97
N GLY A 33 8.25 23.91 -11.23
CA GLY A 33 9.34 24.30 -12.12
C GLY A 33 9.31 23.57 -13.46
N GLU A 34 10.42 23.60 -14.19
CA GLU A 34 10.51 22.94 -15.50
C GLU A 34 11.82 22.18 -15.64
N LEU A 35 11.78 21.03 -16.31
CA LEU A 35 12.96 20.28 -16.74
C LEU A 35 13.15 20.43 -18.24
N HIS A 36 14.36 20.76 -18.67
CA HIS A 36 14.75 20.87 -20.07
C HIS A 36 15.76 19.79 -20.46
N CYS A 37 15.58 19.20 -21.64
CA CYS A 37 16.53 18.22 -22.18
C CYS A 37 17.61 18.89 -23.03
N ALA A 38 18.89 18.64 -22.72
CA ALA A 38 20.01 19.15 -23.51
C ALA A 38 20.07 18.59 -24.94
N GLY A 39 19.60 17.35 -25.16
CA GLY A 39 19.69 16.68 -26.46
C GLY A 39 18.57 17.03 -27.43
N CYS A 40 17.30 16.91 -27.00
CA CYS A 40 16.14 17.12 -27.88
C CYS A 40 15.40 18.44 -27.63
N ARG A 41 15.86 19.26 -26.66
CA ARG A 41 15.25 20.56 -26.30
C ARG A 41 13.77 20.49 -25.92
N ARG A 42 13.29 19.33 -25.47
CA ARG A 42 11.95 19.18 -24.90
C ARG A 42 11.93 19.69 -23.46
N HIS A 43 10.78 20.22 -23.08
CA HIS A 43 10.49 20.78 -21.77
C HIS A 43 9.44 19.91 -21.08
N TYR A 44 9.59 19.71 -19.77
CA TYR A 44 8.71 18.90 -18.95
C TYR A 44 8.37 19.64 -17.65
N PRO A 45 7.10 19.94 -17.37
CA PRO A 45 6.74 20.65 -16.15
C PRO A 45 6.89 19.75 -14.93
N VAL A 46 7.35 20.34 -13.84
CA VAL A 46 7.29 19.80 -12.47
C VAL A 46 6.15 20.51 -11.77
N VAL A 47 5.17 19.75 -11.30
CA VAL A 47 3.98 20.30 -10.60
C VAL A 47 3.79 19.54 -9.30
N GLN A 48 3.73 20.25 -8.17
CA GLN A 48 3.63 19.64 -6.83
C GLN A 48 4.68 18.56 -6.57
N GLY A 49 5.91 18.85 -6.97
CA GLY A 49 7.05 17.97 -6.82
C GLY A 49 7.05 16.74 -7.73
N VAL A 50 6.14 16.64 -8.71
CA VAL A 50 6.03 15.53 -9.65
C VAL A 50 6.46 15.95 -11.06
N PRO A 51 7.57 15.43 -11.61
CA PRO A 51 7.98 15.70 -12.99
C PRO A 51 7.09 14.96 -14.00
N ARG A 52 6.42 15.68 -14.90
CA ARG A 52 5.50 15.12 -15.91
C ARG A 52 6.24 14.72 -17.20
N LEU A 53 6.98 13.61 -17.16
CA LEU A 53 7.79 13.09 -18.29
C LEU A 53 6.98 12.26 -19.31
N LEU A 54 5.84 12.77 -19.77
CA LEU A 54 4.96 12.05 -20.69
C LEU A 54 5.26 12.39 -22.16
N LEU A 55 5.27 11.38 -23.04
CA LEU A 55 5.59 11.53 -24.47
C LEU A 55 4.38 11.95 -25.32
N GLN A 56 3.17 11.57 -24.91
CA GLN A 56 1.92 11.83 -25.64
C GLN A 56 0.77 12.13 -24.68
N ASP A 57 0.17 13.31 -24.82
CA ASP A 57 -0.94 13.75 -23.95
C ASP A 57 -2.26 12.99 -24.21
N GLY A 58 -2.45 12.47 -25.43
CA GLY A 58 -3.72 11.83 -25.84
C GLY A 58 -3.98 10.44 -25.23
N LEU A 59 -2.94 9.59 -25.12
CA LEU A 59 -3.08 8.25 -24.52
C LEU A 59 -3.34 8.33 -23.01
N VAL A 60 -2.81 9.38 -22.38
CA VAL A 60 -2.90 9.65 -20.95
C VAL A 60 -4.33 9.96 -20.54
N ALA A 61 -5.08 10.74 -21.35
CA ALA A 61 -6.45 11.11 -21.01
C ALA A 61 -7.39 9.90 -20.88
N ARG A 62 -7.38 8.99 -21.85
CA ARG A 62 -8.21 7.76 -21.83
C ARG A 62 -7.75 6.77 -20.76
N THR A 63 -6.44 6.63 -20.57
CA THR A 63 -5.88 5.70 -19.58
C THR A 63 -6.15 6.18 -18.15
N ARG A 64 -6.11 7.50 -17.91
CA ARG A 64 -6.34 8.10 -16.60
C ARG A 64 -7.71 7.75 -16.05
N SER A 65 -8.78 7.84 -16.85
CA SER A 65 -10.14 7.56 -16.37
C SER A 65 -10.33 6.09 -15.98
N GLY A 66 -9.82 5.16 -16.78
CA GLY A 66 -9.86 3.72 -16.47
C GLY A 66 -9.04 3.35 -15.24
N PHE A 67 -7.80 3.83 -15.16
CA PHE A 67 -6.91 3.58 -14.02
C PHE A 67 -7.44 4.19 -12.72
N THR A 68 -7.86 5.46 -12.74
CA THR A 68 -8.42 6.13 -11.56
C THR A 68 -9.67 5.41 -11.04
N TYR A 69 -10.56 4.97 -11.94
CA TYR A 69 -11.73 4.19 -11.55
C TYR A 69 -11.34 2.89 -10.81
N GLN A 70 -10.39 2.13 -11.36
CA GLN A 70 -9.91 0.90 -10.73
C GLN A 70 -9.28 1.16 -9.36
N TRP A 71 -8.46 2.21 -9.26
CA TRP A 71 -7.80 2.58 -8.00
C TRP A 71 -8.80 2.97 -6.90
N ASN A 72 -9.77 3.82 -7.23
CA ASN A 72 -10.81 4.26 -6.29
C ASN A 72 -11.71 3.10 -5.84
N LYS A 73 -12.08 2.22 -6.77
CA LYS A 73 -12.89 1.04 -6.44
C LYS A 73 -12.15 0.07 -5.52
N ARG A 74 -10.84 -0.09 -5.70
CA ARG A 74 -10.03 -0.93 -4.83
C ARG A 74 -9.96 -0.37 -3.40
N GLN A 75 -9.65 0.92 -3.25
CA GLN A 75 -9.56 1.58 -1.93
C GLN A 75 -10.89 1.55 -1.17
N THR A 76 -12.01 1.63 -1.89
CA THR A 76 -13.35 1.57 -1.29
C THR A 76 -13.87 0.14 -1.07
N GLY A 77 -13.09 -0.90 -1.41
CA GLY A 77 -13.53 -2.29 -1.33
C GLY A 77 -14.71 -2.62 -2.26
N ARG A 78 -14.94 -1.81 -3.30
CA ARG A 78 -16.04 -1.94 -4.29
C ARG A 78 -15.57 -2.51 -5.63
N ALA A 79 -14.29 -2.84 -5.75
CA ALA A 79 -13.75 -3.54 -6.91
C ALA A 79 -14.26 -4.99 -6.95
N GLU A 80 -14.40 -5.61 -5.78
CA GLU A 80 -14.72 -7.03 -5.62
C GLU A 80 -15.80 -7.21 -4.53
N ARG A 81 -16.37 -8.41 -4.41
CA ARG A 81 -17.32 -8.69 -3.32
C ARG A 81 -16.60 -8.56 -1.97
N ARG A 82 -17.35 -8.25 -0.91
CA ARG A 82 -16.81 -8.17 0.45
C ARG A 82 -16.06 -9.47 0.80
N ALA A 83 -14.85 -9.35 1.32
CA ALA A 83 -13.91 -10.45 1.61
C ALA A 83 -13.26 -11.13 0.39
N VAL A 84 -13.38 -10.58 -0.82
CA VAL A 84 -12.59 -11.00 -1.99
C VAL A 84 -11.50 -9.95 -2.26
N VAL A 85 -10.25 -10.40 -2.42
CA VAL A 85 -9.11 -9.56 -2.85
C VAL A 85 -8.35 -10.28 -3.96
N TYR A 86 -8.18 -9.61 -5.10
CA TYR A 86 -7.61 -10.15 -6.33
C TYR A 86 -8.32 -11.42 -6.84
N GLY A 87 -9.62 -11.53 -6.60
CA GLY A 87 -10.40 -12.73 -6.97
C GLY A 87 -10.28 -13.88 -5.98
N TYR A 88 -9.51 -13.74 -4.90
CA TYR A 88 -9.44 -14.72 -3.82
C TYR A 88 -10.33 -14.33 -2.67
N GLU A 89 -11.19 -15.25 -2.22
CA GLU A 89 -11.84 -15.08 -0.91
C GLU A 89 -10.78 -15.15 0.18
N ILE A 90 -10.53 -14.01 0.84
CA ILE A 90 -9.52 -13.87 1.90
C ILE A 90 -9.72 -14.93 2.98
N GLY A 91 -10.97 -15.23 3.36
CA GLY A 91 -11.26 -16.27 4.34
C GLY A 91 -10.69 -17.62 3.92
N LYS A 92 -10.97 -18.06 2.69
CA LYS A 92 -10.45 -19.33 2.14
C LYS A 92 -8.94 -19.33 1.99
N PHE A 93 -8.37 -18.20 1.55
CA PHE A 93 -6.91 -18.05 1.47
C PHE A 93 -6.26 -18.19 2.84
N MET A 94 -6.81 -17.53 3.87
CA MET A 94 -6.29 -17.60 5.23
C MET A 94 -6.49 -18.99 5.84
N ASP A 95 -7.62 -19.65 5.59
CA ASP A 95 -7.86 -21.03 6.04
C ASP A 95 -6.86 -22.01 5.43
N TRP A 96 -6.61 -21.92 4.11
CA TRP A 96 -5.57 -22.70 3.44
C TRP A 96 -4.18 -22.36 3.99
N PHE A 97 -3.82 -21.08 4.10
CA PHE A 97 -2.51 -20.65 4.59
C PHE A 97 -2.25 -21.14 6.01
N VAL A 98 -3.25 -21.05 6.90
CA VAL A 98 -3.17 -21.59 8.26
C VAL A 98 -3.09 -23.13 8.22
N GLY A 99 -3.87 -23.80 7.37
CA GLY A 99 -3.82 -25.25 7.23
C GLY A 99 -2.45 -25.78 6.75
N GLU A 100 -1.81 -25.06 5.84
CA GLU A 100 -0.54 -25.44 5.21
C GLU A 100 0.67 -25.06 6.07
N PHE A 101 0.67 -23.85 6.65
CA PHE A 101 1.85 -23.28 7.31
C PHE A 101 1.79 -23.31 8.84
N THR A 102 0.66 -23.67 9.44
CA THR A 102 0.65 -23.95 10.88
C THR A 102 0.93 -25.43 11.06
N PRO A 103 2.05 -25.83 11.70
CA PRO A 103 2.24 -27.23 12.03
C PRO A 103 1.03 -27.65 12.85
N ALA A 104 0.36 -28.72 12.41
CA ALA A 104 -0.68 -29.35 13.18
C ALA A 104 -0.05 -29.76 14.52
N CYS A 105 -0.19 -28.93 15.54
CA CYS A 105 -0.02 -29.39 16.90
C CYS A 105 -1.09 -30.48 17.05
N PRO A 106 -0.71 -31.77 17.15
CA PRO A 106 -1.69 -32.83 17.15
C PRO A 106 -2.65 -32.54 18.29
N ARG A 107 -3.95 -32.51 18.02
CA ARG A 107 -4.99 -32.52 19.07
C ARG A 107 -4.94 -33.79 19.94
N ALA A 108 -3.96 -34.66 19.74
CA ALA A 108 -3.62 -35.72 20.67
C ALA A 108 -3.14 -35.10 21.98
N ARG A 109 -3.63 -35.60 23.11
CA ARG A 109 -3.05 -35.30 24.43
C ARG A 109 -1.52 -35.43 24.31
N PRO A 110 -0.74 -34.44 24.79
CA PRO A 110 0.71 -34.56 24.75
C PRO A 110 1.10 -35.87 25.44
N ALA A 111 1.98 -36.64 24.80
CA ALA A 111 2.65 -37.74 25.47
C ALA A 111 3.33 -37.19 26.74
N PRO A 112 3.40 -37.96 27.84
CA PRO A 112 4.02 -37.49 29.07
C PRO A 112 5.47 -37.07 28.77
N GLY A 113 5.75 -35.77 28.86
CA GLY A 113 7.07 -35.17 28.59
C GLY A 113 7.10 -33.96 27.65
N CYS A 114 6.03 -33.65 26.90
CA CYS A 114 6.02 -32.46 26.04
C CYS A 114 5.66 -31.18 26.82
N TRP A 115 6.59 -30.25 26.95
CA TRP A 115 6.35 -28.90 27.50
C TRP A 115 5.54 -28.04 26.51
N MET A 116 4.45 -27.42 26.97
CA MET A 116 3.76 -26.34 26.23
C MET A 116 4.17 -24.97 26.80
N PRO A 117 4.27 -23.91 25.97
CA PRO A 117 4.20 -22.54 26.46
C PRO A 117 2.77 -22.23 26.95
N ALA A 118 2.66 -21.56 28.10
CA ALA A 118 1.49 -21.50 28.99
C ALA A 118 0.16 -20.91 28.42
N ALA A 119 0.10 -20.47 27.16
CA ALA A 119 -1.04 -19.71 26.64
C ALA A 119 -2.24 -20.56 26.18
N ALA A 120 -2.14 -21.89 26.10
CA ALA A 120 -3.20 -22.74 25.55
C ALA A 120 -4.23 -23.28 26.57
N ALA A 121 -4.11 -22.98 27.86
CA ALA A 121 -4.96 -23.57 28.89
C ALA A 121 -6.29 -22.84 29.18
N ALA A 122 -6.51 -21.64 28.64
CA ALA A 122 -7.60 -20.77 29.09
C ALA A 122 -8.75 -20.61 28.07
N ARG A 123 -9.36 -21.72 27.63
CA ARG A 123 -10.73 -21.69 27.09
C ARG A 123 -11.56 -22.84 27.65
N ARG A 124 -11.78 -22.83 28.96
CA ARG A 124 -12.92 -23.53 29.56
C ARG A 124 -14.10 -22.57 29.59
N ARG A 125 -15.20 -23.00 28.96
CA ARG A 125 -16.51 -22.33 29.04
C ARG A 125 -16.91 -22.26 30.51
N ALA A 126 -16.91 -21.07 31.09
CA ALA A 126 -17.62 -20.79 32.33
C ALA A 126 -18.87 -20.01 31.95
N SER A 127 -20.02 -20.67 32.01
CA SER A 127 -21.33 -20.05 31.98
C SER A 127 -21.46 -19.12 33.20
N TRP A 128 -21.27 -17.82 33.01
CA TRP A 128 -21.60 -16.84 34.05
C TRP A 128 -23.04 -16.38 33.84
N ARG A 129 -23.98 -17.06 34.51
CA ARG A 129 -25.23 -16.46 34.93
C ARG A 129 -24.94 -15.62 36.18
N GLY A 130 -25.34 -14.35 36.17
CA GLY A 130 -25.70 -13.64 37.38
C GLY A 130 -24.87 -12.40 37.74
N ALA A 131 -25.62 -11.36 38.11
CA ALA A 131 -25.24 -10.21 38.93
C ALA A 131 -24.53 -9.03 38.25
N PHE A 132 -25.23 -8.38 37.32
CA PHE A 132 -25.13 -6.92 37.15
C PHE A 132 -25.70 -6.27 38.43
N ARG A 133 -24.85 -5.97 39.42
CA ARG A 133 -25.17 -5.03 40.49
C ARG A 133 -24.46 -3.72 40.22
N SER A 134 -25.30 -2.69 40.21
CA SER A 134 -25.01 -1.26 40.05
C SER A 134 -24.05 -0.69 41.08
N THR A 135 -23.16 0.19 40.63
CA THR A 135 -22.68 1.41 41.31
C THR A 135 -21.81 2.18 40.30
N ARG A 136 -22.35 3.13 39.53
CA ARG A 136 -22.56 4.55 39.85
C ARG A 136 -21.33 5.19 40.53
N TRP A 137 -20.29 5.56 39.77
CA TRP A 137 -19.36 6.64 40.12
C TRP A 137 -18.66 7.11 38.84
N TRP A 138 -19.02 8.29 38.32
CA TRP A 138 -18.13 9.34 37.80
C TRP A 138 -18.99 10.61 37.71
N ARG A 139 -18.61 11.59 38.52
CA ARG A 139 -18.96 13.01 38.43
C ARG A 139 -17.70 13.72 37.99
#